data_AF-A0A7W0F6Y8-F1
#
_entry.id   AF-A0A7W0F6Y8-F1
#
_cell.length_a   1.000
_cell.length_b   1.000
_cell.length_c   1.000
_cell.angle_alpha   90.00
_cell.angle_beta   90.00
_cell.angle_gamma   90.00
#
_symmetry.space_group_name_H-M   'P 1'
#
loop_
_entity.id
_entity.type
_entity.pdbx_description
1 polymer ?
#
loop_
_entity_poly.entity_id
_entity_poly.type
_entity_poly.pdbx_seq_one_letter_code
_entity_poly.pdbx_strand_id
1 'polypeptide(L)'
;MKRTIIILMLIVAGLVLFFLPKEEKIQRAVVAVGLKAPDFELPELDASGKGSSMIWRLSELKGKVIFINFWASWCDECKIEKPAIQRLYE
;
A
#
# COMPACT_ATOMS: atom_id res chain seq x y z
N MET A 1 41.11 28.86 16.45
CA MET A 1 39.97 29.54 15.80
C MET A 1 39.55 28.89 14.48
N LYS A 2 40.41 28.80 13.45
CA LYS A 2 40.02 28.21 12.14
C LYS A 2 39.51 26.75 12.23
N ARG A 3 40.19 25.89 13.01
CA ARG A 3 39.81 24.48 13.18
C ARG A 3 38.45 24.30 13.87
N THR A 4 38.16 25.12 14.87
CA THR A 4 36.91 25.08 15.63
C THR A 4 35.70 25.49 14.77
N ILE A 5 35.88 26.48 13.89
CA ILE A 5 34.85 26.91 12.94
C ILE A 5 34.54 25.81 11.92
N ILE A 6 35.57 25.10 11.42
CA ILE A 6 35.39 23.98 10.48
C ILE A 6 34.58 22.85 11.13
N ILE A 7 34.89 22.50 12.38
CA ILE A 7 34.17 21.45 13.11
C ILE A 7 32.70 21.84 13.33
N LEU A 8 32.42 23.09 13.72
CA LEU A 8 31.06 23.60 13.87
C LEU A 8 30.28 23.57 12.55
N MET A 9 30.91 23.96 11.43
CA MET A 9 30.29 23.90 10.11
C MET A 9 29.95 22.46 9.70
N LEU A 10 30.83 21.50 9.97
CA LEU A 10 30.59 20.09 9.67
C LEU A 10 29.47 19.49 10.54
N ILE A 11 29.40 19.85 11.82
CA ILE A 11 28.33 19.41 12.73
C ILE A 11 26.99 19.97 12.28
N VAL A 12 26.93 21.27 11.94
CA VAL A 12 25.71 21.90 11.44
C VAL A 12 25.29 21.30 10.10
N ALA A 13 26.22 21.06 9.18
CA ALA A 13 25.92 20.40 7.90
C ALA A 13 25.40 18.97 8.10
N GLY A 14 26.01 18.20 9.02
CA GLY A 14 25.57 16.85 9.36
C GLY A 14 24.18 16.83 10.00
N LEU A 15 23.89 17.76 10.92
CA LEU A 15 22.56 17.95 11.50
C LEU A 15 21.54 18.31 10.43
N VAL A 16 21.86 19.26 9.55
CA VAL A 16 20.97 19.63 8.44
C VAL A 16 20.68 18.43 7.55
N LEU A 17 21.69 17.65 7.15
CA LEU A 17 21.51 16.46 6.32
C LEU A 17 20.68 15.36 7.02
N PHE A 18 20.82 15.22 8.34
CA PHE A 18 20.02 14.28 9.12
C PHE A 18 18.56 14.70 9.26
N PHE A 19 18.31 16.01 9.41
CA PHE A 19 16.96 16.57 9.54
C PHE A 19 16.31 16.95 8.20
N LEU A 20 17.02 16.87 7.07
CA LEU A 20 16.40 17.00 5.76
C LEU A 20 15.36 15.88 5.60
N PRO A 21 14.13 16.21 5.18
CA PRO A 21 13.12 15.19 4.93
C PRO A 21 13.64 14.27 3.83
N LYS A 22 13.89 13.00 4.21
CA LYS A 22 14.19 11.95 3.25
C LYS A 22 12.94 11.76 2.41
N GLU A 23 12.99 12.13 1.13
CA GLU A 23 11.89 11.84 0.20
C GLU A 23 11.71 10.33 0.12
N GLU A 24 10.71 9.82 0.83
CA GLU A 24 10.24 8.46 0.65
C GLU A 24 9.54 8.44 -0.71
N LYS A 25 10.26 8.00 -1.75
CA LYS A 25 9.68 7.81 -3.07
C LYS A 25 8.51 6.84 -2.95
N ILE A 26 7.30 7.38 -2.96
CA ILE A 26 6.08 6.60 -3.14
C ILE A 26 6.18 5.97 -4.52
N GLN A 27 6.63 4.71 -4.58
CA GLN A 27 6.59 3.91 -5.79
C GLN A 27 5.11 3.67 -6.14
N ARG A 28 4.53 4.58 -6.92
CA ARG A 28 3.20 4.36 -7.48
C ARG A 28 3.31 3.21 -8.47
N ALA A 29 2.81 2.05 -8.08
CA ALA A 29 2.63 0.95 -9.01
C ALA A 29 1.67 1.40 -10.11
N VAL A 30 2.11 1.35 -11.37
CA VAL A 30 1.27 1.69 -12.52
C VAL A 30 0.37 0.50 -12.80
N VAL A 31 -0.93 0.67 -12.58
CA VAL A 31 -1.94 -0.32 -12.95
C VAL A 31 -2.50 0.08 -14.31
N ALA A 32 -2.25 -0.75 -15.33
CA ALA A 32 -2.75 -0.53 -16.68
C ALA A 32 -3.07 -1.87 -17.36
N VAL A 33 -3.98 -1.83 -18.33
CA VAL A 33 -4.35 -3.01 -19.12
C VAL A 33 -3.14 -3.59 -19.84
N GLY A 34 -2.99 -4.91 -19.79
CA GLY A 34 -1.86 -5.63 -20.38
C GLY A 34 -0.60 -5.66 -19.51
N LEU A 35 -0.52 -4.85 -18.46
CA LEU A 35 0.53 -4.98 -17.44
C LEU A 35 0.17 -6.05 -16.42
N LYS A 36 1.20 -6.66 -15.85
CA LYS A 36 1.03 -7.60 -14.74
C LYS A 36 0.49 -6.84 -13.51
N ALA A 37 -0.59 -7.35 -12.93
CA ALA A 37 -1.10 -6.82 -11.67
C ALA A 37 -0.03 -6.89 -10.57
N PRO A 38 0.17 -5.82 -9.78
CA PRO A 38 1.10 -5.83 -8.65
C PRO A 38 0.74 -6.94 -7.66
N ASP A 39 1.74 -7.68 -7.18
CA ASP A 39 1.50 -8.67 -6.13
C ASP A 39 1.28 -7.98 -4.80
N PHE A 40 0.42 -8.55 -3.96
CA PHE A 40 0.13 -8.04 -2.63
C PHE A 40 -0.24 -9.18 -1.69
N GLU A 41 -0.10 -8.92 -0.40
CA GLU A 41 -0.48 -9.81 0.68
C GLU A 41 -1.45 -9.07 1.59
N LEU A 42 -2.58 -9.69 1.90
CA LEU A 42 -3.59 -9.14 2.79
C LEU A 42 -4.04 -10.20 3.80
N PRO A 43 -4.18 -9.84 5.09
CA PRO A 43 -4.84 -10.73 6.03
C PRO A 43 -6.31 -10.88 5.64
N GLU A 44 -6.82 -12.10 5.78
CA GLU A 44 -8.26 -12.32 5.72
C GLU A 44 -8.93 -11.60 6.89
N LEU A 45 -10.08 -10.98 6.63
CA LEU A 45 -10.86 -10.31 7.67
C LEU A 45 -11.95 -11.24 8.18
N ASP A 46 -12.09 -11.33 9.49
CA ASP A 46 -13.22 -12.00 10.12
C ASP A 46 -14.51 -11.16 10.03
N ALA A 47 -15.62 -11.71 10.52
CA ALA A 47 -16.92 -11.02 10.53
C ALA A 47 -16.93 -9.71 11.35
N SER A 48 -15.96 -9.52 12.26
CA SER A 48 -15.78 -8.28 13.03
C SER A 48 -14.87 -7.26 12.33
N GLY A 49 -14.32 -7.62 11.16
CA GLY A 49 -13.37 -6.81 10.41
C GLY A 49 -11.94 -6.87 10.95
N LYS A 50 -11.62 -7.82 11.83
CA LYS A 50 -10.25 -8.01 12.35
C LYS A 50 -9.47 -8.97 11.45
N GLY A 51 -8.19 -8.69 11.28
CA GLY A 51 -7.29 -9.58 10.56
C GLY A 51 -7.13 -10.93 11.27
N SER A 52 -7.27 -12.01 10.51
CA SER A 52 -6.98 -13.37 10.94
C SER A 52 -5.51 -13.74 10.65
N SER A 53 -5.09 -14.93 11.08
CA SER A 53 -3.76 -15.47 10.76
C SER A 53 -3.64 -15.94 9.30
N MET A 54 -4.74 -16.03 8.56
CA MET A 54 -4.74 -16.43 7.16
C MET A 54 -4.37 -15.24 6.27
N ILE A 55 -3.42 -15.44 5.37
CA ILE A 55 -2.94 -14.41 4.44
C ILE A 55 -3.31 -14.82 3.02
N TRP A 56 -3.92 -13.90 2.28
CA TRP A 56 -4.13 -14.02 0.84
C TRP A 56 -2.99 -13.37 0.09
N ARG A 57 -2.37 -14.10 -0.84
CA ARG A 57 -1.37 -13.57 -1.78
C ARG A 57 -1.91 -13.64 -3.21
N LEU A 58 -1.88 -12.54 -3.95
CA LEU A 58 -2.42 -12.51 -5.32
C LEU A 58 -1.71 -13.54 -6.23
N SER A 59 -0.40 -13.70 -6.10
CA SER A 59 0.35 -14.65 -6.90
C SER A 59 0.00 -16.13 -6.68
N GLU A 60 -0.64 -16.49 -5.57
CA GLU A 60 -1.14 -17.84 -5.29
C GLU A 60 -2.46 -18.13 -6.02
N LEU A 61 -3.17 -17.10 -6.49
CA LEU A 61 -4.45 -17.21 -7.21
C LEU A 61 -4.29 -17.31 -8.74
N LYS A 62 -3.05 -17.46 -9.23
CA LYS A 62 -2.75 -17.55 -10.66
C LYS A 62 -3.47 -18.73 -11.33
N GLY A 63 -3.80 -18.55 -12.61
CA GLY A 63 -4.50 -19.54 -13.43
C GLY A 63 -6.02 -19.41 -13.39
N LYS A 64 -6.56 -18.46 -12.60
CA LYS A 64 -7.96 -18.10 -12.56
C LYS A 64 -8.14 -16.66 -13.05
N VAL A 65 -9.34 -16.34 -13.56
CA VAL A 65 -9.76 -14.95 -13.75
C VAL A 65 -10.13 -14.40 -12.38
N ILE A 66 -9.45 -13.33 -11.95
CA ILE A 66 -9.64 -12.75 -10.62
C ILE A 66 -10.33 -11.39 -10.76
N PHE A 67 -11.44 -11.23 -10.05
CA PHE A 67 -12.12 -9.95 -9.86
C PHE A 67 -11.70 -9.35 -8.52
N ILE A 68 -11.09 -8.16 -8.55
CA ILE A 68 -10.66 -7.43 -7.34
C ILE A 68 -11.55 -6.20 -7.21
N ASN A 69 -12.25 -6.10 -6.08
CA ASN A 69 -13.11 -4.97 -5.76
C ASN A 69 -12.57 -4.22 -4.54
N PHE A 70 -12.43 -2.90 -4.66
CA PHE A 70 -12.03 -2.02 -3.57
C PHE A 70 -13.29 -1.34 -3.02
N TRP A 71 -13.55 -1.54 -1.72
CA TRP A 71 -14.73 -0.99 -1.05
C TRP A 71 -14.40 -0.63 0.40
N ALA A 72 -15.33 0.06 1.06
CA ALA A 72 -15.23 0.36 2.49
C ALA A 72 -16.61 0.28 3.16
N SER A 73 -16.65 0.00 4.46
CA SER A 73 -17.90 -0.11 5.23
C SER A 73 -18.74 1.17 5.25
N TRP A 74 -18.07 2.32 5.14
CA TRP A 74 -18.67 3.65 5.08
C TRP A 74 -18.91 4.15 3.65
N CYS A 75 -18.58 3.36 2.62
CA CYS A 75 -18.84 3.70 1.23
C CYS A 75 -20.30 3.35 0.88
N ASP A 76 -21.12 4.36 0.60
CA ASP A 76 -22.55 4.15 0.32
C ASP A 76 -22.79 3.60 -1.08
N GLU A 77 -22.05 4.08 -2.07
CA GLU A 77 -22.11 3.59 -3.45
C GLU A 77 -21.76 2.09 -3.51
N CYS A 78 -20.76 1.67 -2.73
CA CYS A 78 -20.35 0.27 -2.62
C CYS A 78 -21.48 -0.63 -2.11
N LYS A 79 -22.35 -0.14 -1.20
CA LYS A 79 -23.52 -0.90 -0.70
C LYS A 79 -24.54 -1.12 -1.80
N ILE A 80 -24.70 -0.15 -2.70
CA ILE A 80 -25.61 -0.23 -3.85
C ILE A 80 -25.08 -1.22 -4.88
N GLU A 81 -23.76 -1.30 -5.08
CA GLU A 81 -23.13 -2.23 -6.03
C GLU A 81 -23.08 -3.69 -5.54
N LYS A 82 -23.00 -3.90 -4.21
CA LYS A 82 -22.86 -5.23 -3.59
C LYS A 82 -23.80 -6.31 -4.16
N PRO A 83 -25.12 -6.08 -4.36
CA PRO A 83 -26.01 -7.12 -4.89
C PRO A 83 -25.68 -7.57 -6.32
N ALA A 84 -25.11 -6.69 -7.15
CA ALA A 84 -24.66 -7.07 -8.49
C ALA A 84 -23.39 -7.92 -8.43
N ILE A 85 -22.46 -7.58 -7.54
CA ILE A 85 -21.22 -8.33 -7.33
C ILE A 85 -21.52 -9.72 -6.73
N GLN A 86 -22.47 -9.83 -5.80
CA GLN A 86 -22.89 -11.13 -5.25
C GLN A 86 -23.41 -12.07 -6.35
N ARG A 87 -24.23 -11.55 -7.27
CA ARG A 87 -24.75 -12.30 -8.43
C ARG A 87 -23.67 -12.71 -9.43
N LEU A 88 -22.52 -12.03 -9.46
CA LEU A 88 -21.37 -12.42 -10.28
C LEU A 88 -20.60 -13.60 -9.65
N TYR A 89 -20.63 -13.71 -8.32
CA TYR A 89 -19.91 -14.74 -7.58
C TYR A 89 -20.65 -16.08 -7.53
N GLU A 90 -21.98 -16.03 -7.44
CA GLU A 90 -22.88 -17.20 -7.48
C GLU A 90 -22.99 -17.82 -8.88
#